data_AF-A0AAN8DCH1-F1
#
_entry.id   AF-A0AAN8DCH1-F1
#
_cell.length_a   1.000
_cell.length_b   1.000
_cell.length_c   1.000
_cell.angle_alpha   90.00
_cell.angle_beta   90.00
_cell.angle_gamma   90.00
#
_symmetry.space_group_name_H-M   'P 1'
#
loop_
_entity.id
_entity.type
_entity.pdbx_description
1 polymer ?
#
loop_
_entity_poly.entity_id
_entity_poly.type
_entity_poly.pdbx_seq_one_letter_code
_entity_poly.pdbx_strand_id
1 'polypeptide(L)'
;MPLHALTRGQGVCTEDQGEDDVPDHGSLHYLLGLNLPLDQDTAEGQESIKARVNAIRNKLDQQGPCHIELHAALDMISSSQQKLGERFTTFYLPNCDKHGFYKSKQCESSLVGPPARCWCVSSWNGKKLPGTSDLLADSSECHQEVTH
;
A
#
# COMPACT_ATOMS: atom_id res chain seq x y z
N MET A 1 -10.75 -4.01 -18.14
CA MET A 1 -10.50 -3.09 -17.00
C MET A 1 -9.26 -3.57 -16.26
N PRO A 2 -8.18 -2.78 -16.16
CA PRO A 2 -6.91 -3.20 -15.54
C PRO A 2 -7.06 -3.72 -14.10
N LEU A 3 -7.87 -3.02 -13.28
CA LEU A 3 -8.09 -3.40 -11.88
C LEU A 3 -8.73 -4.77 -11.71
N HIS A 4 -9.66 -5.13 -12.61
CA HIS A 4 -10.31 -6.44 -12.59
C HIS A 4 -9.31 -7.59 -12.81
N ALA A 5 -8.39 -7.42 -13.76
CA ALA A 5 -7.33 -8.40 -14.02
C ALA A 5 -6.38 -8.53 -12.82
N LEU A 6 -5.99 -7.40 -12.21
CA LEU A 6 -5.12 -7.39 -11.03
C LEU A 6 -5.73 -8.16 -9.85
N THR A 7 -7.01 -7.91 -9.53
CA THR A 7 -7.66 -8.63 -8.43
C THR A 7 -7.78 -10.14 -8.65
N ARG A 8 -7.69 -10.62 -9.91
CA ARG A 8 -7.71 -12.05 -10.24
C ARG A 8 -6.33 -12.67 -10.43
N GLY A 9 -5.24 -11.91 -10.18
CA GLY A 9 -3.88 -12.38 -10.45
C GLY A 9 -3.57 -12.58 -11.94
N GLN A 10 -4.31 -11.91 -12.81
CA GLN A 10 -4.17 -11.96 -14.28
C GLN A 10 -3.44 -10.73 -14.85
N GLY A 11 -2.88 -9.89 -13.98
CA GLY A 11 -2.08 -8.74 -14.38
C GLY A 11 -0.75 -9.16 -15.00
N VAL A 12 -0.29 -8.39 -15.99
CA VAL A 12 1.05 -8.53 -16.57
C VAL A 12 1.91 -7.40 -16.02
N CYS A 13 3.03 -7.73 -15.38
CA CYS A 13 4.04 -6.75 -14.99
C CYS A 13 4.79 -6.30 -16.24
N THR A 14 4.78 -4.99 -16.54
CA THR A 14 5.67 -4.42 -17.54
C THR A 14 6.89 -3.86 -16.83
N GLU A 15 8.08 -4.29 -17.23
CA GLU A 15 9.34 -3.70 -16.79
C GLU A 15 9.42 -2.29 -17.37
N ASP A 16 9.28 -1.27 -16.51
CA ASP A 16 9.50 0.12 -16.89
C ASP A 16 11.00 0.28 -17.08
N GLN A 17 11.42 0.65 -18.29
CA GLN A 17 12.82 0.88 -18.64
C GLN A 17 13.23 2.27 -18.13
N GLY A 18 13.15 2.45 -16.81
CA GLY A 18 13.79 3.52 -16.06
C GLY A 18 15.08 2.97 -15.49
N GLU A 19 16.21 3.56 -15.87
CA GLU A 19 17.52 3.32 -15.27
C GLU A 19 17.51 3.70 -13.79
N ASP A 20 17.15 2.74 -12.94
CA ASP A 20 17.56 2.67 -11.54
C ASP A 20 17.69 1.18 -11.20
N ASP A 21 18.70 0.54 -11.80
CA ASP A 21 19.26 -0.74 -11.36
C ASP A 21 20.03 -0.50 -10.05
N VAL A 22 19.32 -0.02 -9.02
CA VAL A 22 19.80 -0.07 -7.64
C VAL A 22 19.37 -1.42 -7.12
N PRO A 23 20.29 -2.32 -6.75
CA PRO A 23 19.90 -3.54 -6.07
C PRO A 23 19.14 -3.11 -4.81
N ASP A 24 17.85 -3.45 -4.71
CA ASP A 24 16.99 -3.18 -3.54
C ASP A 24 17.45 -4.05 -2.37
N HIS A 25 18.63 -3.73 -1.85
CA HIS A 25 19.16 -4.23 -0.58
C HIS A 25 18.26 -3.84 0.61
N GLY A 26 17.19 -3.06 0.36
CA GLY A 26 16.18 -2.64 1.31
C GLY A 26 14.92 -3.50 1.37
N SER A 27 14.77 -4.52 0.52
CA SER A 27 13.61 -5.42 0.56
C SER A 27 13.60 -6.22 1.86
N LEU A 28 12.44 -6.33 2.51
CA LEU A 28 12.24 -7.13 3.71
C LEU A 28 12.72 -8.58 3.49
N HIS A 29 12.55 -9.10 2.27
CA HIS A 29 13.02 -10.43 1.86
C HIS A 29 14.54 -10.59 1.89
N TYR A 30 15.29 -9.55 1.50
CA TYR A 30 16.75 -9.52 1.56
C TYR A 30 17.25 -9.36 3.00
N LEU A 31 16.58 -8.51 3.79
CA LEU A 31 16.87 -8.31 5.21
C LEU A 31 16.65 -9.59 6.04
N LEU A 32 15.60 -10.36 5.72
CA LEU A 32 15.32 -11.68 6.33
C LEU A 32 16.24 -12.80 5.84
N GLY A 33 17.09 -12.56 4.84
CA GLY A 33 18.08 -13.54 4.38
C GLY A 33 17.50 -14.75 3.64
N LEU A 34 16.25 -14.67 3.16
CA LEU A 34 15.57 -15.80 2.49
C LEU A 34 16.15 -16.14 1.10
N ASN A 35 17.09 -15.35 0.58
CA ASN A 35 17.74 -15.53 -0.72
C ASN A 35 19.26 -15.80 -0.62
N LEU A 36 19.84 -15.91 0.58
CA LEU A 36 21.30 -16.07 0.73
C LEU A 36 21.65 -17.52 1.13
N PRO A 37 22.67 -18.16 0.51
CA PRO A 37 23.15 -19.46 0.94
C PRO A 37 23.63 -19.40 2.39
N LEU A 38 23.23 -20.38 3.19
CA LEU A 38 23.54 -20.45 4.62
C LEU A 38 24.99 -20.93 4.79
N ASP A 39 25.92 -20.00 5.01
CA ASP A 39 27.21 -20.32 5.62
C ASP A 39 27.33 -19.65 7.00
N GLN A 40 27.73 -20.47 7.96
CA GLN A 40 27.66 -20.26 9.40
C GLN A 40 29.08 -20.05 9.94
N ASP A 41 29.43 -18.88 10.50
CA ASP A 41 30.31 -18.84 11.68
C ASP A 41 30.41 -17.51 12.47
N THR A 42 30.51 -17.67 13.79
CA THR A 42 31.01 -16.75 14.85
C THR A 42 30.32 -15.40 15.14
N ALA A 43 30.71 -14.80 16.28
CA ALA A 43 30.11 -13.66 17.00
C ALA A 43 29.81 -12.38 16.19
N GLU A 44 30.33 -12.27 14.96
CA GLU A 44 29.96 -11.25 13.97
C GLU A 44 28.52 -11.44 13.44
N GLY A 45 27.99 -12.67 13.48
CA GLY A 45 26.62 -12.98 13.09
C GLY A 45 25.54 -12.34 13.99
N GLN A 46 25.82 -12.13 15.28
CA GLN A 46 24.88 -11.46 16.20
C GLN A 46 24.81 -9.94 15.97
N GLU A 47 25.93 -9.32 15.59
CA GLU A 47 25.98 -7.91 15.19
C GLU A 47 25.25 -7.69 13.86
N SER A 48 25.41 -8.62 12.91
CA SER A 48 24.66 -8.67 11.64
C SER A 48 23.16 -8.86 11.84
N ILE A 49 22.73 -9.77 12.72
CA ILE A 49 21.30 -9.97 13.06
C ILE A 49 20.73 -8.72 13.72
N LYS A 50 21.44 -8.10 14.67
CA LYS A 50 20.99 -6.85 15.32
C LYS A 50 20.87 -5.71 14.32
N ALA A 51 21.83 -5.58 13.40
CA ALA A 51 21.78 -4.59 12.32
C ALA A 51 20.59 -4.82 11.39
N ARG A 52 20.33 -6.08 10.99
CA ARG A 52 19.15 -6.46 10.19
C ARG A 52 17.84 -6.19 10.91
N VAL A 53 17.72 -6.57 12.18
CA VAL A 53 16.52 -6.28 13.00
C VAL A 53 16.31 -4.78 13.16
N ASN A 54 17.38 -4.01 13.34
CA ASN A 54 17.29 -2.55 13.40
C ASN A 54 16.91 -1.95 12.05
N ALA A 55 17.42 -2.48 10.94
CA ALA A 55 17.01 -2.06 9.59
C ALA A 55 15.53 -2.38 9.33
N ILE A 56 15.05 -3.57 9.73
CA ILE A 56 13.64 -3.96 9.65
C ILE A 56 12.78 -3.05 10.53
N ARG A 57 13.19 -2.81 11.78
CA ARG A 57 12.49 -1.90 12.69
C ARG A 57 12.40 -0.50 12.11
N ASN A 58 13.53 0.06 11.65
CA ASN A 58 13.55 1.36 11.00
C ASN A 58 12.64 1.39 9.76
N LYS A 59 12.64 0.34 8.92
CA LYS A 59 11.76 0.24 7.73
C LYS A 59 10.27 0.12 8.09
N LEU A 60 9.95 -0.52 9.21
CA LEU A 60 8.58 -0.60 9.73
C LEU A 60 8.15 0.74 10.35
N ASP A 61 9.05 1.41 11.06
CA ASP A 61 8.85 2.75 11.61
C ASP A 61 8.72 3.82 10.50
N GLN A 62 9.31 3.57 9.32
CA GLN A 62 9.16 4.41 8.13
C GLN A 62 7.83 4.18 7.37
N GLN A 63 7.05 3.15 7.72
CA GLN A 63 5.73 2.96 7.11
C GLN A 63 4.71 3.86 7.81
N GLY A 64 4.29 4.90 7.10
CA GLY A 64 3.21 5.76 7.56
C GLY A 64 1.88 4.99 7.72
N PRO A 65 0.91 5.58 8.43
CA PRO A 65 -0.33 4.92 8.83
C PRO A 65 -1.15 4.40 7.64
N CYS A 66 -1.08 5.07 6.49
CA CYS A 66 -1.77 4.62 5.28
C CYS A 66 -1.16 3.33 4.72
N HIS A 67 0.17 3.17 4.71
CA HIS A 67 0.80 1.94 4.20
C HIS A 67 0.46 0.73 5.06
N ILE A 68 0.39 0.90 6.39
CA ILE A 68 -0.03 -0.15 7.31
C ILE A 68 -1.47 -0.59 6.99
N GLU A 69 -2.39 0.37 6.82
CA GLU A 69 -3.77 0.06 6.43
C GLU A 69 -3.86 -0.55 5.03
N LEU A 70 -3.03 -0.09 4.08
CA LEU A 70 -2.99 -0.60 2.72
C LEU A 70 -2.66 -2.09 2.68
N HIS A 71 -1.64 -2.53 3.43
CA HIS A 71 -1.29 -3.95 3.52
C HIS A 71 -2.44 -4.78 4.07
N ALA A 72 -3.06 -4.34 5.17
CA ALA A 72 -4.22 -5.02 5.73
C ALA A 72 -5.41 -5.05 4.75
N ALA A 73 -5.63 -3.97 4.01
CA ALA A 73 -6.68 -3.90 2.99
C ALA A 73 -6.44 -4.90 1.85
N LEU A 74 -5.20 -5.06 1.39
CA LEU A 74 -4.84 -6.01 0.34
C LEU A 74 -5.14 -7.46 0.76
N ASP A 75 -4.81 -7.84 2.00
CA ASP A 75 -5.11 -9.17 2.53
C ASP A 75 -6.63 -9.42 2.59
N MET A 76 -7.39 -8.43 3.08
CA MET A 76 -8.85 -8.50 3.13
C MET A 76 -9.48 -8.59 1.74
N ILE A 77 -8.97 -7.83 0.76
CA ILE A 77 -9.45 -7.84 -0.62
C ILE A 77 -9.20 -9.22 -1.25
N SER A 78 -7.99 -9.76 -1.11
CA SER A 78 -7.64 -11.08 -1.63
C SER A 78 -8.55 -12.18 -1.06
N SER A 79 -8.75 -12.19 0.27
CA SER A 79 -9.64 -13.16 0.92
C SER A 79 -11.10 -12.99 0.46
N SER A 80 -11.58 -11.74 0.34
CA SER A 80 -12.95 -11.45 -0.08
C SER A 80 -13.18 -11.86 -1.53
N GLN A 81 -12.23 -11.59 -2.41
CA GLN A 81 -12.30 -11.96 -3.82
C GLN A 81 -12.31 -13.48 -4.00
N GLN A 82 -11.54 -14.24 -3.21
CA GLN A 82 -11.60 -15.70 -3.20
C GLN A 82 -12.96 -16.25 -2.74
N LYS A 83 -13.60 -15.60 -1.76
CA LYS A 83 -14.90 -16.02 -1.20
C LYS A 83 -16.09 -15.64 -2.08
N LEU A 84 -16.08 -14.43 -2.63
CA LEU A 84 -17.21 -13.84 -3.37
C LEU A 84 -17.10 -14.00 -4.88
N GLY A 85 -15.89 -14.22 -5.42
CA GLY A 85 -15.65 -14.36 -6.85
C GLY A 85 -16.20 -13.18 -7.65
N GLU A 86 -17.11 -13.46 -8.59
CA GLU A 86 -17.71 -12.44 -9.45
C GLU A 86 -18.61 -11.45 -8.72
N ARG A 87 -19.07 -11.79 -7.52
CA ARG A 87 -19.88 -10.90 -6.68
C ARG A 87 -19.04 -9.81 -6.01
N PHE A 88 -17.72 -9.94 -6.01
CA PHE A 88 -16.80 -8.94 -5.46
C PHE A 88 -16.59 -7.83 -6.48
N THR A 89 -17.46 -6.81 -6.45
CA THR A 89 -17.47 -5.76 -7.47
C THR A 89 -16.97 -4.41 -6.97
N THR A 90 -17.05 -4.14 -5.68
CA THR A 90 -16.65 -2.88 -5.05
C THR A 90 -15.92 -3.11 -3.73
N PHE A 91 -14.92 -2.29 -3.42
CA PHE A 91 -14.13 -2.36 -2.20
C PHE A 91 -13.37 -1.05 -1.96
N TYR A 92 -12.86 -0.86 -0.74
CA TYR A 92 -11.98 0.25 -0.42
C TYR A 92 -10.51 -0.19 -0.44
N LEU A 93 -9.68 0.57 -1.15
CA LEU A 93 -8.22 0.44 -1.15
C LEU A 93 -7.65 1.84 -0.87
N PRO A 94 -6.95 2.05 0.26
CA PRO A 94 -6.50 3.39 0.64
C PRO A 94 -5.43 3.90 -0.32
N ASN A 95 -5.63 5.12 -0.82
CA ASN A 95 -4.65 5.81 -1.67
C ASN A 95 -3.62 6.50 -0.78
N CYS A 96 -2.40 6.00 -0.80
CA CYS A 96 -1.28 6.56 -0.02
C CYS A 96 -0.39 7.46 -0.89
N ASP A 97 0.32 8.37 -0.24
CA ASP A 97 1.47 9.06 -0.84
C ASP A 97 2.77 8.26 -0.63
N LYS A 98 3.87 8.77 -1.18
CA LYS A 98 5.19 8.11 -1.10
C LYS A 98 5.76 8.02 0.33
N HIS A 99 5.23 8.79 1.27
CA HIS A 99 5.65 8.82 2.67
C HIS A 99 4.77 7.91 3.56
N GLY A 100 3.76 7.26 2.98
CA GLY A 100 2.83 6.40 3.71
C GLY A 100 1.71 7.15 4.43
N PHE A 101 1.44 8.40 4.05
CA PHE A 101 0.28 9.16 4.52
C PHE A 101 -0.87 9.07 3.53
N TYR A 102 -2.09 9.40 3.99
CA TYR A 102 -3.27 9.32 3.14
C TYR A 102 -3.30 10.49 2.15
N LYS A 103 -3.58 10.20 0.88
CA LYS A 103 -3.99 11.26 -0.04
C LYS A 103 -5.32 11.84 0.43
N SER A 104 -5.46 13.16 0.29
CA SER A 104 -6.64 13.88 0.79
C SER A 104 -7.95 13.40 0.18
N LYS A 105 -7.94 12.92 -1.08
CA LYS A 105 -9.10 12.30 -1.73
C LYS A 105 -8.98 10.78 -1.70
N GLN A 106 -9.96 10.13 -1.10
CA GLN A 106 -10.11 8.69 -1.06
C GLN A 106 -11.35 8.28 -1.87
N CYS A 107 -11.29 7.15 -2.55
CA CYS A 107 -12.38 6.67 -3.39
C CYS A 107 -12.59 5.16 -3.21
N GLU A 108 -13.83 4.73 -3.39
CA GLU A 108 -14.16 3.31 -3.48
C GLU A 108 -13.75 2.78 -4.86
N SER A 109 -13.06 1.65 -4.87
CA SER A 109 -12.66 0.94 -6.08
C SER A 109 -13.83 0.12 -6.62
N SER A 110 -13.95 0.08 -7.95
CA SER A 110 -14.96 -0.72 -8.66
C SER A 110 -14.30 -1.56 -9.75
N LEU A 111 -14.68 -2.84 -9.83
CA LEU A 111 -14.21 -3.75 -10.88
C LEU A 111 -15.04 -3.68 -12.15
N VAL A 112 -16.22 -3.07 -12.09
CA VAL A 112 -17.25 -3.12 -13.14
C VAL A 112 -17.60 -1.73 -13.70
N GLY A 113 -16.89 -0.68 -13.31
CA GLY A 113 -17.18 0.68 -13.76
C GLY A 113 -16.41 1.78 -13.01
N PRO A 114 -16.86 3.04 -13.08
CA PRO A 114 -16.23 4.15 -12.36
C PRO A 114 -16.30 3.96 -10.83
N PRO A 115 -15.43 4.65 -10.06
CA PRO A 115 -15.46 4.64 -8.60
C PRO A 115 -16.87 4.93 -8.07
N ALA A 116 -17.35 4.12 -7.14
CA ALA A 116 -18.72 4.25 -6.65
C ALA A 116 -18.95 5.53 -5.83
N ARG A 117 -17.90 6.03 -5.17
CA ARG A 117 -17.93 7.23 -4.31
C ARG A 117 -16.52 7.71 -3.98
N CYS A 118 -16.35 9.01 -3.77
CA CYS A 118 -15.14 9.60 -3.22
C CYS A 118 -15.46 10.50 -2.01
N TRP A 119 -14.49 10.67 -1.11
CA TRP A 119 -14.59 11.55 0.07
C TRP A 119 -13.23 12.15 0.40
N CYS A 120 -13.22 13.22 1.20
CA CYS A 120 -11.98 13.81 1.68
C CYS A 120 -11.62 13.30 3.08
N VAL A 121 -10.32 13.12 3.31
CA VAL A 121 -9.75 12.65 4.58
C VAL A 121 -8.61 13.55 5.06
N SER A 122 -8.34 13.52 6.36
CA SER A 122 -7.09 14.04 6.91
C SER A 122 -5.91 13.16 6.47
N SER A 123 -4.83 13.80 5.97
CA SER A 123 -3.64 13.10 5.49
C SER A 123 -2.94 12.29 6.59
N TRP A 124 -2.99 12.77 7.83
CA TRP A 124 -2.31 12.14 8.96
C TRP A 124 -2.97 10.84 9.42
N ASN A 125 -4.31 10.78 9.46
CA ASN A 125 -5.03 9.67 10.11
C ASN A 125 -6.12 9.02 9.27
N GLY A 126 -6.33 9.46 8.02
CA GLY A 126 -7.32 8.88 7.11
C GLY A 126 -8.77 9.12 7.51
N LYS A 127 -9.05 9.90 8.57
CA LYS A 127 -10.41 10.18 9.01
C LYS A 127 -11.11 11.09 8.02
N LYS A 128 -12.34 10.70 7.65
CA LYS A 128 -13.23 11.48 6.78
C LYS A 128 -13.50 12.85 7.39
N LEU A 129 -13.34 13.90 6.58
CA LEU A 129 -13.65 15.27 6.97
C LEU A 129 -15.17 15.48 6.96
N PRO A 130 -15.74 16.18 7.96
CA PRO A 130 -17.18 16.44 8.02
C PRO A 130 -17.64 17.22 6.77
N GLY A 131 -18.82 16.87 6.24
CA GLY A 131 -19.43 17.57 5.09
C GLY A 131 -19.01 17.07 3.69
N THR A 132 -18.12 16.08 3.59
CA THR A 132 -17.58 15.59 2.30
C THR A 132 -18.24 14.30 1.82
N SER A 133 -19.46 14.00 2.30
CA SER A 133 -19.96 12.63 2.29
C SER A 133 -20.34 12.04 0.94
N ASP A 134 -20.72 12.86 -0.04
CA ASP A 134 -21.33 12.41 -1.28
C ASP A 134 -20.87 13.25 -2.47
N LEU A 135 -19.56 13.44 -2.58
CA LEU A 135 -18.99 14.06 -3.77
C LEU A 135 -19.07 13.05 -4.92
N LEU A 136 -20.02 13.26 -5.83
CA LEU A 136 -20.00 12.64 -7.15
C LEU A 136 -18.63 12.89 -7.78
N ALA A 137 -18.11 11.89 -8.51
CA ALA A 137 -16.72 11.75 -8.97
C ALA A 137 -16.09 12.96 -9.71
N ASP A 138 -16.85 14.03 -9.93
CA ASP A 138 -16.51 15.18 -10.77
C ASP A 138 -16.59 16.55 -10.05
N SER A 139 -16.81 16.62 -8.73
CA SER A 139 -16.82 17.91 -8.03
C SER A 139 -16.08 17.94 -6.69
N SER A 140 -15.23 18.96 -6.58
CA SER A 140 -14.45 19.44 -5.44
C SER A 140 -13.09 18.79 -5.17
N GLU A 141 -12.08 19.63 -5.36
CA GLU A 141 -10.73 19.44 -4.85
C GLU A 141 -10.79 19.40 -3.32
N CYS A 142 -10.22 18.35 -2.73
CA CYS A 142 -10.04 18.28 -1.29
C CYS A 142 -9.00 19.33 -0.88
N HIS A 143 -9.46 20.53 -0.51
CA HIS A 143 -8.59 21.58 0.02
C HIS A 143 -8.00 21.11 1.35
N GLN A 144 -6.68 20.98 1.38
CA GLN A 144 -5.95 20.67 2.60
C GLN A 144 -5.96 21.92 3.48
N GLU A 145 -6.79 21.93 4.52
CA GLU A 145 -6.61 22.85 5.65
C GLU A 145 -5.32 22.43 6.38
N VAL A 146 -4.18 22.95 5.93
CA VAL A 146 -2.90 22.84 6.62
C VAL A 146 -2.96 23.81 7.80
N THR A 147 -3.48 23.38 8.94
CA THR A 147 -3.30 24.13 10.17
C THR A 147 -1.87 23.91 10.66
N HIS A 148 -1.05 24.96 10.52
CA HIS A 148 0.34 25.07 10.98
C HIS A 148 0.42 25.10 12.52
#